data_AF-A0A3D0LXP5-F1
#
_entry.id   AF-A0A3D0LXP5-F1
#
_cell.length_a   1.000
_cell.length_b   1.000
_cell.length_c   1.000
_cell.angle_alpha   90.00
_cell.angle_beta   90.00
_cell.angle_gamma   90.00
#
_symmetry.space_group_name_H-M   'P 1'
#
loop_
_entity.id
_entity.type
_entity.pdbx_description
1 polymer ?
#
loop_
_entity_poly.entity_id
_entity_poly.type
_entity_poly.pdbx_seq_one_letter_code
_entity_poly.pdbx_strand_id
1 'polypeptide(L)'
;MKYSKDAYDFESRLKALGYQLNRTEDKYRHLTVKAKDWKRPIRLDSIGYTREAINARFDEHYENIYFFRIQNEHPRYRPKGYPLLDFEHELDYEITHSRDIAVVLMDLVFYLILQLLKLAKDDTAREQRRQPLSPSIRMELAKLDQIQKEYLLLADNHIHSAEELSAFMGDISGQIQSFEQERQHYRNQIRRCNSPETEVTLKQKCKDLSVKLEPLRKQLRTANRIVERYPKLQELLKTEREMEISARNKERDRSR
;
A
#
# COMPACT_ATOMS: atom_id res chain seq x y z
N MET A 1 -6.91 -20.40 9.92
CA MET A 1 -7.72 -21.60 9.61
C MET A 1 -6.85 -22.82 9.41
N LYS A 2 -5.97 -22.89 8.40
CA LYS A 2 -5.16 -24.08 8.07
C LYS A 2 -4.45 -24.77 9.25
N TYR A 3 -4.04 -24.02 10.27
CA TYR A 3 -3.30 -24.53 11.43
C TYR A 3 -4.06 -24.34 12.76
N SER A 4 -5.36 -24.08 12.69
CA SER A 4 -6.21 -23.76 13.83
C SER A 4 -7.05 -24.97 14.23
N LYS A 5 -6.91 -25.45 15.48
CA LYS A 5 -7.66 -26.61 15.97
C LYS A 5 -9.08 -26.26 16.42
N ASP A 6 -9.25 -25.09 17.00
CA ASP A 6 -10.52 -24.61 17.53
C ASP A 6 -10.68 -23.10 17.33
N ALA A 7 -11.81 -22.56 17.74
CA ALA A 7 -12.13 -21.14 17.65
C ALA A 7 -11.14 -20.27 18.44
N TYR A 8 -10.66 -20.74 19.59
CA TYR A 8 -9.73 -20.01 20.45
C TYR A 8 -8.34 -19.89 19.79
N ASP A 9 -7.80 -20.98 19.25
CA ASP A 9 -6.54 -20.96 18.52
C ASP A 9 -6.65 -20.17 17.21
N PHE A 10 -7.80 -20.24 16.53
CA PHE A 10 -8.06 -19.39 15.38
C PHE A 10 -8.02 -17.90 15.73
N GLU A 11 -8.73 -17.49 16.79
CA GLU A 11 -8.70 -16.12 17.28
C GLU A 11 -7.29 -15.71 17.71
N SER A 12 -6.57 -16.57 18.43
CA SER A 12 -5.22 -16.31 18.90
C SER A 12 -4.24 -16.11 17.75
N ARG A 13 -4.36 -16.90 16.68
CA ARG A 13 -3.55 -16.77 15.45
C ARG A 13 -3.86 -15.50 14.68
N LEU A 14 -5.13 -15.09 14.63
CA LEU A 14 -5.52 -13.81 14.03
C LEU A 14 -4.96 -12.63 14.84
N LYS A 15 -5.07 -12.67 16.18
CA LYS A 15 -4.45 -11.70 17.10
C LYS A 15 -2.95 -11.58 16.90
N ALA A 16 -2.27 -12.71 16.72
CA ALA A 16 -0.83 -12.74 16.43
C ALA A 16 -0.46 -12.06 15.11
N LEU A 17 -1.37 -12.03 14.12
CA LEU A 17 -1.20 -11.34 12.85
C LEU A 17 -1.67 -9.87 12.89
N GLY A 18 -2.05 -9.34 14.06
CA GLY A 18 -2.51 -7.95 14.21
C GLY A 18 -4.01 -7.74 13.96
N TYR A 19 -4.78 -8.82 13.79
CA TYR A 19 -6.23 -8.76 13.63
C TYR A 19 -6.96 -8.95 14.96
N GLN A 20 -8.14 -8.37 15.08
CA GLN A 20 -9.06 -8.59 16.20
C GLN A 20 -10.33 -9.23 15.65
N LEU A 21 -10.72 -10.37 16.22
CA LEU A 21 -11.99 -10.98 15.90
C LEU A 21 -13.06 -10.34 16.79
N ASN A 22 -14.11 -9.83 16.17
CA ASN A 22 -15.26 -9.23 16.84
C ASN A 22 -16.48 -10.10 16.59
N ARG A 23 -17.46 -10.02 17.50
CA ARG A 23 -18.73 -10.76 17.41
C ARG A 23 -18.53 -12.27 17.45
N THR A 24 -17.75 -12.72 18.44
CA THR A 24 -17.45 -14.13 18.73
C THR A 24 -18.62 -14.88 19.38
N GLU A 25 -19.54 -14.19 20.04
CA GLU A 25 -20.67 -14.81 20.75
C GLU A 25 -21.65 -15.50 19.78
N ASP A 26 -22.28 -16.59 20.23
CA ASP A 26 -23.21 -17.41 19.44
C ASP A 26 -24.37 -16.61 18.84
N LYS A 27 -24.80 -15.52 19.52
CA LYS A 27 -25.85 -14.62 19.05
C LYS A 27 -25.53 -13.90 17.74
N TYR A 28 -24.27 -13.85 17.32
CA TYR A 28 -23.86 -13.21 16.08
C TYR A 28 -23.74 -14.23 14.95
N ARG A 29 -24.57 -14.07 13.91
CA ARG A 29 -24.58 -14.92 12.71
C ARG A 29 -23.30 -14.81 11.87
N HIS A 30 -22.65 -13.64 11.88
CA HIS A 30 -21.52 -13.33 11.01
C HIS A 30 -20.28 -12.98 11.83
N LEU A 31 -19.22 -13.78 11.67
CA LEU A 31 -17.90 -13.51 12.23
C LEU A 31 -17.26 -12.34 11.47
N THR A 32 -16.66 -11.42 12.22
CA THR A 32 -16.04 -10.23 11.63
C THR A 32 -14.64 -10.01 12.16
N VAL A 33 -13.75 -9.52 11.30
CA VAL A 33 -12.35 -9.22 11.62
C VAL A 33 -12.09 -7.73 11.43
N LYS A 34 -11.30 -7.15 12.33
CA LYS A 34 -10.95 -5.73 12.35
C LYS A 34 -9.47 -5.54 12.69
N ALA A 35 -8.79 -4.60 12.03
CA ALA A 35 -7.50 -4.11 12.48
C ALA A 35 -7.67 -2.80 13.29
N LYS A 36 -6.64 -2.43 14.06
CA LYS A 36 -6.69 -1.26 14.98
C LYS A 36 -7.18 0.02 14.29
N ASP A 37 -6.73 0.25 13.08
CA ASP A 37 -6.93 1.45 12.25
C ASP A 37 -8.11 1.34 11.27
N TRP A 38 -8.86 0.23 11.27
CA TRP A 38 -10.00 0.05 10.37
C TRP A 38 -11.26 0.72 10.91
N LYS A 39 -11.91 1.56 10.07
CA LYS A 39 -13.23 2.15 10.41
C LYS A 39 -14.34 1.11 10.45
N ARG A 40 -14.33 0.14 9.53
CA ARG A 40 -15.37 -0.90 9.41
C ARG A 40 -14.74 -2.29 9.51
N PRO A 41 -15.33 -3.22 10.26
CA PRO A 41 -14.88 -4.60 10.28
C PRO A 41 -15.27 -5.29 8.96
N ILE A 42 -14.45 -6.25 8.53
CA ILE A 42 -14.72 -7.10 7.36
C ILE A 42 -15.39 -8.38 7.84
N ARG A 43 -16.45 -8.81 7.17
CA ARG A 43 -17.12 -10.08 7.50
C ARG A 43 -16.39 -11.24 6.83
N LEU A 44 -16.15 -12.31 7.58
CA LEU A 44 -15.42 -13.47 7.08
C LEU A 44 -16.20 -14.22 5.97
N ASP A 45 -17.52 -14.24 6.05
CA ASP A 45 -18.38 -14.84 5.01
C ASP A 45 -18.24 -14.13 3.66
N SER A 46 -18.07 -12.80 3.64
CA SER A 46 -17.91 -11.99 2.43
C SER A 46 -16.64 -12.32 1.64
N ILE A 47 -15.67 -12.96 2.29
CA ILE A 47 -14.40 -13.41 1.69
C ILE A 47 -14.31 -14.95 1.61
N GLY A 48 -15.44 -15.66 1.80
CA GLY A 48 -15.55 -17.11 1.63
C GLY A 48 -15.33 -17.94 2.90
N TYR A 49 -15.10 -17.32 4.05
CA TYR A 49 -14.94 -18.00 5.35
C TYR A 49 -16.25 -17.94 6.15
N THR A 50 -17.25 -18.73 5.75
CA THR A 50 -18.50 -18.86 6.52
C THR A 50 -18.26 -19.60 7.83
N ARG A 51 -19.17 -19.47 8.80
CA ARG A 51 -19.05 -20.16 10.10
C ARG A 51 -19.05 -21.68 9.91
N GLU A 52 -19.87 -22.18 8.98
CA GLU A 52 -19.96 -23.59 8.62
C GLU A 52 -18.63 -24.08 8.03
N ALA A 53 -18.04 -23.33 7.09
CA ALA A 53 -16.74 -23.66 6.53
C ALA A 53 -15.62 -23.62 7.58
N ILE A 54 -15.70 -22.69 8.54
CA ILE A 54 -14.74 -22.61 9.65
C ILE A 54 -14.87 -23.81 10.59
N ASN A 55 -16.09 -24.14 11.00
CA ASN A 55 -16.33 -25.24 11.92
C ASN A 55 -16.01 -26.59 11.28
N ALA A 56 -16.42 -26.82 10.03
CA ALA A 56 -16.08 -28.03 9.31
C ALA A 56 -14.55 -28.26 9.22
N ARG A 57 -13.78 -27.17 9.10
CA ARG A 57 -12.31 -27.25 9.15
C ARG A 57 -11.78 -27.56 10.54
N PHE A 58 -12.40 -27.06 11.59
CA PHE A 58 -12.04 -27.43 12.96
C PHE A 58 -12.36 -28.89 13.24
N ASP A 59 -13.51 -29.39 12.77
CA ASP A 59 -13.90 -30.80 12.89
C ASP A 59 -12.89 -31.70 12.17
N GLU A 60 -12.52 -31.37 10.92
CA GLU A 60 -11.48 -32.07 10.16
C GLU A 60 -10.13 -32.11 10.92
N HIS A 61 -9.74 -30.99 11.51
CA HIS A 61 -8.51 -30.90 12.30
C HIS A 61 -8.60 -31.64 13.64
N TYR A 62 -9.79 -31.72 14.23
CA TYR A 62 -10.05 -32.43 15.47
C TYR A 62 -10.01 -33.95 15.27
N GLU A 63 -10.58 -34.43 14.17
CA GLU A 63 -10.55 -35.85 13.75
C GLU A 63 -9.13 -36.32 13.40
N ASN A 64 -8.27 -35.42 12.95
CA ASN A 64 -6.88 -35.74 12.66
C ASN A 64 -6.03 -35.85 13.94
N ILE A 65 -5.80 -37.09 14.38
CA ILE A 65 -5.00 -37.44 15.56
C ILE A 65 -3.59 -36.83 15.53
N TYR A 66 -3.00 -36.62 14.34
CA TYR A 66 -1.66 -36.07 14.18
C TYR A 66 -1.63 -34.56 13.92
N PHE A 67 -2.77 -33.87 14.00
CA PHE A 67 -2.85 -32.42 13.72
C PHE A 67 -1.93 -31.59 14.63
N PHE A 68 -1.66 -32.05 15.87
CA PHE A 68 -0.72 -31.40 16.77
C PHE A 68 0.70 -31.28 16.17
N ARG A 69 1.13 -32.23 15.31
CA ARG A 69 2.43 -32.15 14.61
C ARG A 69 2.44 -30.98 13.64
N ILE A 70 1.39 -30.85 12.84
CA ILE A 70 1.18 -29.74 11.90
C ILE A 70 1.14 -28.40 12.66
N GLN A 71 0.46 -28.34 13.80
CA GLN A 71 0.42 -27.12 14.63
C GLN A 71 1.79 -26.76 15.21
N ASN A 72 2.59 -27.75 15.60
CA ASN A 72 3.93 -27.54 16.14
C ASN A 72 4.93 -27.08 15.08
N GLU A 73 4.79 -27.59 13.84
CA GLU A 73 5.55 -27.12 12.67
C GLU A 73 5.17 -25.68 12.28
N HIS A 74 3.91 -25.29 12.53
CA HIS A 74 3.38 -23.97 12.21
C HIS A 74 2.84 -23.26 13.46
N PRO A 75 3.72 -22.85 14.40
CA PRO A 75 3.28 -22.17 15.61
C PRO A 75 2.69 -20.79 15.26
N ARG A 76 1.99 -20.20 16.24
CA ARG A 76 1.43 -18.85 16.12
C ARG A 76 2.49 -17.85 15.65
N TYR A 77 2.07 -16.89 14.83
CA TYR A 77 2.99 -15.89 14.32
C TYR A 77 3.66 -15.15 15.48
N ARG A 78 4.99 -15.09 15.43
CA ARG A 78 5.81 -14.32 16.36
C ARG A 78 6.88 -13.65 15.52
N PRO A 79 6.92 -12.32 15.45
CA PRO A 79 7.92 -11.63 14.63
C PRO A 79 9.33 -12.02 15.06
N LYS A 80 10.23 -12.14 14.08
CA LYS A 80 11.67 -12.37 14.29
C LYS A 80 12.52 -11.19 13.79
N GLY A 81 11.87 -10.18 13.21
CA GLY A 81 12.48 -8.94 12.75
C GLY A 81 11.44 -7.84 12.73
N TYR A 82 11.93 -6.60 12.64
CA TYR A 82 11.14 -5.38 12.73
C TYR A 82 11.52 -4.50 11.53
N PRO A 83 11.07 -4.88 10.32
CA PRO A 83 11.59 -4.33 9.08
C PRO A 83 11.47 -2.81 8.98
N LEU A 84 10.39 -2.19 9.49
CA LEU A 84 10.29 -0.74 9.45
C LEU A 84 11.35 -0.08 10.34
N LEU A 85 11.53 -0.57 11.57
CA LEU A 85 12.59 -0.07 12.46
C LEU A 85 13.99 -0.32 11.89
N ASP A 86 14.21 -1.46 11.22
CA ASP A 86 15.47 -1.79 10.56
C ASP A 86 15.73 -0.80 9.40
N PHE A 87 14.75 -0.55 8.53
CA PHE A 87 14.86 0.42 7.44
C PHE A 87 15.05 1.86 7.94
N GLU A 88 14.34 2.26 9.00
CA GLU A 88 14.51 3.59 9.58
C GLU A 88 15.90 3.79 10.17
N HIS A 89 16.48 2.75 10.78
CA HIS A 89 17.85 2.80 11.27
C HIS A 89 18.87 2.87 10.13
N GLU A 90 18.69 2.08 9.07
CA GLU A 90 19.51 2.14 7.86
C GLU A 90 19.46 3.53 7.22
N LEU A 91 18.26 4.11 7.09
CA LEU A 91 18.06 5.44 6.53
C LEU A 91 18.56 6.56 7.43
N ASP A 92 18.39 6.47 8.76
CA ASP A 92 18.94 7.47 9.69
C ASP A 92 20.46 7.49 9.64
N TYR A 93 21.09 6.32 9.49
CA TYR A 93 22.52 6.20 9.22
C TYR A 93 22.90 6.85 7.88
N GLU A 94 22.16 6.58 6.79
CA GLU A 94 22.41 7.20 5.48
C GLU A 94 22.17 8.73 5.47
N ILE A 95 21.13 9.22 6.16
CA ILE A 95 20.76 10.63 6.23
C ILE A 95 21.72 11.42 7.13
N THR A 96 22.14 10.91 8.28
CA THR A 96 23.13 11.61 9.13
C THR A 96 24.52 11.71 8.50
N HIS A 97 24.86 10.78 7.61
CA HIS A 97 26.11 10.82 6.84
C HIS A 97 25.96 11.56 5.49
N SER A 98 24.73 11.94 5.12
CA SER A 98 24.40 12.80 3.99
C SER A 98 24.13 14.23 4.51
N ARG A 99 24.53 15.27 3.79
CA ARG A 99 24.68 16.63 4.37
C ARG A 99 23.38 17.43 4.56
N ASP A 100 22.20 16.83 4.44
CA ASP A 100 20.91 17.53 4.54
C ASP A 100 19.88 16.70 5.36
N ILE A 101 19.57 17.18 6.57
CA ILE A 101 18.99 16.35 7.66
C ILE A 101 17.54 16.77 8.06
N ALA A 102 16.95 17.82 7.49
CA ALA A 102 15.83 18.49 8.17
C ALA A 102 14.39 18.07 7.81
N VAL A 103 14.15 17.26 6.77
CA VAL A 103 12.77 17.00 6.28
C VAL A 103 12.57 15.52 6.00
N VAL A 104 11.54 14.90 6.61
CA VAL A 104 11.06 13.58 6.16
C VAL A 104 10.51 13.76 4.75
N LEU A 105 11.28 13.30 3.77
CA LEU A 105 10.97 13.50 2.37
C LEU A 105 9.77 12.62 1.97
N MET A 106 8.93 13.17 1.09
CA MET A 106 7.72 12.52 0.59
C MET A 106 8.05 11.20 -0.11
N ASP A 107 9.05 11.21 -0.97
CA ASP A 107 9.57 10.03 -1.67
C ASP A 107 10.06 8.94 -0.70
N LEU A 108 10.67 9.30 0.43
CA LEU A 108 11.08 8.33 1.46
C LEU A 108 9.89 7.60 2.07
N VAL A 109 8.76 8.28 2.31
CA VAL A 109 7.53 7.63 2.81
C VAL A 109 7.03 6.60 1.80
N PHE A 110 7.01 6.95 0.51
CA PHE A 110 6.62 6.02 -0.55
C PHE A 110 7.61 4.86 -0.68
N TYR A 111 8.92 5.13 -0.57
CA TYR A 111 9.97 4.13 -0.59
C TYR A 111 9.82 3.10 0.53
N LEU A 112 9.67 3.56 1.77
CA LEU A 112 9.47 2.68 2.94
C LEU A 112 8.23 1.79 2.78
N ILE A 113 7.11 2.36 2.35
CA ILE A 113 5.91 1.58 2.06
C ILE A 113 6.18 0.53 0.98
N LEU A 114 6.87 0.87 -0.10
CA LEU A 114 7.21 -0.09 -1.15
C LEU A 114 8.10 -1.23 -0.64
N GLN A 115 9.07 -0.95 0.23
CA GLN A 115 9.91 -1.99 0.83
C GLN A 115 9.09 -2.92 1.72
N LEU A 116 8.21 -2.36 2.56
CA LEU A 116 7.30 -3.15 3.39
C LEU A 116 6.34 -3.99 2.54
N LEU A 117 5.82 -3.45 1.43
CA LEU A 117 4.95 -4.20 0.52
C LEU A 117 5.69 -5.33 -0.20
N LYS A 118 6.96 -5.13 -0.58
CA LYS A 118 7.80 -6.20 -1.14
C LYS A 118 8.00 -7.33 -0.13
N LEU A 119 8.32 -7.02 1.12
CA LEU A 119 8.40 -8.01 2.20
C LEU A 119 7.06 -8.70 2.47
N ALA A 120 5.95 -7.96 2.37
CA ALA A 120 4.62 -8.54 2.50
C ALA A 120 4.28 -9.49 1.36
N LYS A 121 4.84 -9.30 0.15
CA LYS A 121 4.65 -10.16 -1.02
C LYS A 121 5.58 -11.37 -1.02
N ASP A 122 6.77 -11.23 -0.45
CA ASP A 122 7.83 -12.24 -0.43
C ASP A 122 7.53 -13.37 0.56
N ASP A 123 7.38 -14.59 0.04
CA ASP A 123 7.11 -15.78 0.86
C ASP A 123 8.29 -16.13 1.76
N THR A 124 9.53 -15.87 1.34
CA THR A 124 10.71 -16.12 2.17
C THR A 124 10.74 -15.20 3.38
N ALA A 125 10.38 -13.92 3.20
CA ALA A 125 10.26 -12.96 4.29
C ALA A 125 9.13 -13.36 5.28
N ARG A 126 8.02 -13.91 4.78
CA ARG A 126 6.93 -14.43 5.63
C ARG A 126 7.38 -15.65 6.44
N GLU A 127 8.10 -16.59 5.83
CA GLU A 127 8.68 -17.77 6.50
C GLU A 127 9.68 -17.37 7.59
N GLN A 128 10.52 -16.37 7.29
CA GLN A 128 11.45 -15.78 8.24
C GLN A 128 10.77 -14.91 9.31
N ARG A 129 9.45 -14.65 9.18
CA ARG A 129 8.64 -13.83 10.09
C ARG A 129 9.13 -12.39 10.19
N ARG A 130 9.48 -11.84 9.02
CA ARG A 130 9.92 -10.45 8.79
C ARG A 130 8.93 -9.67 7.91
N GLN A 131 7.69 -10.15 7.78
CA GLN A 131 6.64 -9.39 7.10
C GLN A 131 6.14 -8.23 7.99
N PRO A 132 5.57 -7.17 7.40
CA PRO A 132 4.92 -6.10 8.16
C PRO A 132 3.83 -6.64 9.09
N LEU A 133 3.79 -6.10 10.30
CA LEU A 133 2.87 -6.48 11.37
C LEU A 133 1.46 -5.92 11.15
N SER A 134 1.35 -4.74 10.53
CA SER A 134 0.08 -4.09 10.23
C SER A 134 -0.73 -4.84 9.18
N PRO A 135 -1.96 -5.28 9.51
CA PRO A 135 -2.91 -5.71 8.49
C PRO A 135 -3.14 -4.70 7.37
N SER A 136 -3.10 -3.41 7.68
CA SER A 136 -3.41 -2.36 6.72
C SER A 136 -2.30 -2.15 5.71
N ILE A 137 -1.02 -2.24 6.13
CA ILE A 137 0.10 -2.29 5.18
C ILE A 137 -0.03 -3.51 4.28
N ARG A 138 -0.30 -4.69 4.84
CA ARG A 138 -0.49 -5.90 4.01
C ARG A 138 -1.67 -5.76 3.03
N MET A 139 -2.73 -5.02 3.39
CA MET A 139 -3.87 -4.78 2.51
C MET A 139 -3.53 -3.83 1.34
N GLU A 140 -2.58 -2.90 1.52
CA GLU A 140 -2.11 -2.02 0.45
C GLU A 140 -1.31 -2.76 -0.64
N LEU A 141 -1.00 -4.05 -0.44
CA LEU A 141 -0.40 -4.90 -1.49
C LEU A 141 -1.25 -4.94 -2.77
N ALA A 142 -2.58 -4.83 -2.64
CA ALA A 142 -3.48 -4.73 -3.79
C ALA A 142 -3.23 -3.50 -4.68
N LYS A 143 -2.54 -2.48 -4.15
CA LYS A 143 -2.22 -1.23 -4.85
C LYS A 143 -0.71 -1.07 -5.11
N LEU A 144 0.07 -2.15 -5.00
CA LEU A 144 1.53 -2.15 -5.18
C LEU A 144 1.95 -1.43 -6.48
N ASP A 145 1.41 -1.84 -7.62
CA ASP A 145 1.77 -1.26 -8.92
C ASP A 145 1.42 0.23 -9.02
N GLN A 146 0.36 0.65 -8.33
CA GLN A 146 -0.04 2.06 -8.29
C GLN A 146 0.93 2.88 -7.44
N ILE A 147 1.25 2.40 -6.23
CA ILE A 147 2.20 3.06 -5.33
C ILE A 147 3.59 3.11 -5.98
N GLN A 148 3.97 2.08 -6.74
CA GLN A 148 5.23 2.08 -7.50
C GLN A 148 5.25 3.17 -8.57
N LYS A 149 4.17 3.36 -9.33
CA LYS A 149 4.08 4.44 -10.33
C LYS A 149 4.13 5.83 -9.69
N GLU A 150 3.49 5.98 -8.53
CA GLU A 150 3.50 7.22 -7.75
C GLU A 150 4.92 7.52 -7.23
N TYR A 151 5.63 6.52 -6.69
CA TYR A 151 7.02 6.65 -6.29
C TYR A 151 7.95 6.98 -7.46
N LEU A 152 7.82 6.30 -8.61
CA LEU A 152 8.63 6.57 -9.79
C LEU A 152 8.45 8.01 -10.28
N LEU A 153 7.22 8.54 -10.26
CA LEU A 153 7.02 9.95 -10.60
C LEU A 153 7.77 10.89 -9.66
N LEU A 154 7.78 10.60 -8.35
CA LEU A 154 8.53 11.40 -7.37
C LEU A 154 10.04 11.30 -7.63
N ALA A 155 10.56 10.08 -7.78
CA ALA A 155 11.99 9.81 -7.96
C ALA A 155 12.53 10.38 -9.29
N ASP A 156 11.83 10.15 -10.41
CA ASP A 156 12.24 10.60 -11.75
C ASP A 156 12.28 12.13 -11.87
N ASN A 157 11.52 12.84 -11.03
CA ASN A 157 11.44 14.31 -11.04
C ASN A 157 12.10 14.94 -9.80
N HIS A 158 12.82 14.15 -8.98
CA HIS A 158 13.48 14.61 -7.76
C HIS A 158 12.54 15.40 -6.82
N ILE A 159 11.33 14.90 -6.63
CA ILE A 159 10.30 15.52 -5.78
C ILE A 159 10.36 14.87 -4.40
N HIS A 160 10.81 15.65 -3.43
CA HIS A 160 11.02 15.28 -2.04
C HIS A 160 10.05 15.99 -1.09
N SER A 161 9.41 17.09 -1.49
CA SER A 161 8.49 17.84 -0.64
C SER A 161 7.12 18.10 -1.26
N ALA A 162 6.14 18.49 -0.42
CA ALA A 162 4.82 18.90 -0.90
C ALA A 162 4.88 20.19 -1.73
N GLU A 163 5.83 21.09 -1.43
CA GLU A 163 6.05 22.33 -2.17
C GLU A 163 6.59 22.05 -3.58
N GLU A 164 7.59 21.16 -3.68
CA GLU A 164 8.13 20.69 -4.97
C GLU A 164 7.07 19.97 -5.81
N LEU A 165 6.23 19.13 -5.18
CA LEU A 165 5.12 18.48 -5.87
C LEU A 165 4.11 19.51 -6.39
N SER A 166 3.80 20.54 -5.60
CA SER A 166 2.91 21.63 -5.99
C SER A 166 3.47 22.45 -7.16
N ALA A 167 4.76 22.79 -7.11
CA ALA A 167 5.46 23.47 -8.20
C ALA A 167 5.43 22.63 -9.49
N PHE A 168 5.77 21.34 -9.40
CA PHE A 168 5.70 20.40 -10.52
C PHE A 168 4.29 20.31 -11.13
N MET A 169 3.26 20.24 -10.28
CA MET A 169 1.87 20.24 -10.73
C MET A 169 1.49 21.54 -11.44
N GLY A 170 1.95 22.69 -10.93
CA GLY A 170 1.78 24.00 -11.55
C GLY A 170 2.40 24.07 -12.94
N ASP A 171 3.64 23.63 -13.08
CA ASP A 171 4.37 23.62 -14.35
C ASP A 171 3.69 22.74 -15.40
N ILE A 172 3.31 21.51 -15.02
CA ILE A 172 2.60 20.60 -15.93
C ILE A 172 1.23 21.17 -16.32
N SER A 173 0.50 21.76 -15.37
CA SER A 173 -0.78 22.39 -15.64
C SER A 173 -0.65 23.54 -16.64
N GLY A 174 0.38 24.39 -16.49
CA GLY A 174 0.69 25.46 -17.43
C GLY A 174 1.04 24.95 -18.83
N GLN A 175 1.86 23.90 -18.92
CA GLN A 175 2.18 23.25 -20.20
C GLN A 175 0.93 22.68 -20.88
N ILE A 176 0.07 21.97 -20.14
CA ILE A 176 -1.18 21.44 -20.65
C ILE A 176 -2.06 22.57 -21.19
N GLN A 177 -2.22 23.66 -20.44
CA GLN A 177 -3.03 24.80 -20.85
C GLN A 177 -2.50 25.42 -22.14
N SER A 178 -1.18 25.59 -22.28
CA SER A 178 -0.57 26.15 -23.49
C SER A 178 -0.82 25.28 -24.73
N PHE A 179 -0.64 23.95 -24.62
CA PHE A 179 -0.91 23.02 -25.72
C PHE A 179 -2.41 22.90 -26.04
N GLU A 180 -3.28 23.04 -25.04
CA GLU A 180 -4.72 23.06 -25.26
C GLU A 180 -5.17 24.32 -26.02
N GLN A 181 -4.60 25.48 -25.68
CA GLN A 181 -4.84 26.74 -26.42
C GLN A 181 -4.34 26.63 -27.87
N GLU A 182 -3.14 26.11 -28.09
CA GLU A 182 -2.59 25.93 -29.43
C GLU A 182 -3.42 24.94 -30.27
N ARG A 183 -3.82 23.82 -29.67
CA ARG A 183 -4.71 22.84 -30.31
C ARG A 183 -6.07 23.44 -30.64
N GLN A 184 -6.60 24.29 -29.78
CA GLN A 184 -7.86 24.99 -30.03
C GLN A 184 -7.71 26.03 -31.15
N HIS A 185 -6.56 26.70 -31.25
CA HIS A 185 -6.24 27.59 -32.35
C HIS A 185 -6.27 26.85 -33.69
N TYR A 186 -5.58 25.71 -33.80
CA TYR A 186 -5.63 24.89 -35.03
C TYR A 186 -7.04 24.37 -35.34
N ARG A 187 -7.83 23.98 -34.34
CA ARG A 187 -9.24 23.60 -34.55
C ARG A 187 -10.09 24.74 -35.10
N ASN A 188 -9.89 25.96 -34.61
CA ASN A 188 -10.59 27.13 -35.12
C ASN A 188 -10.19 27.44 -36.57
N GLN A 189 -8.91 27.26 -36.91
CA GLN A 189 -8.44 27.39 -38.30
C GLN A 189 -9.05 26.33 -39.22
N ILE A 190 -9.11 25.06 -38.79
CA ILE A 190 -9.75 23.96 -39.53
C ILE A 190 -11.21 24.31 -39.89
N ARG A 191 -11.98 24.85 -38.94
CA ARG A 191 -13.39 25.24 -39.16
C ARG A 191 -13.57 26.35 -40.21
N ARG A 192 -12.54 27.13 -40.47
CA ARG A 192 -12.54 28.26 -41.42
C ARG A 192 -11.78 27.93 -42.71
N CYS A 193 -11.25 26.71 -42.83
CA CYS A 193 -10.38 26.32 -43.91
C CYS A 193 -11.20 25.85 -45.12
N ASN A 194 -10.88 26.37 -46.31
CA ASN A 194 -11.57 26.02 -47.55
C ASN A 194 -10.73 25.09 -48.46
N SER A 195 -9.47 24.81 -48.10
CA SER A 195 -8.57 23.93 -48.88
C SER A 195 -8.31 22.61 -48.16
N PRO A 196 -8.46 21.46 -48.86
CA PRO A 196 -8.31 20.13 -48.26
C PRO A 196 -6.87 19.83 -47.82
N GLU A 197 -5.84 20.34 -48.52
CA GLU A 197 -4.44 20.10 -48.14
C GLU A 197 -4.08 20.78 -46.82
N THR A 198 -4.47 22.04 -46.67
CA THR A 198 -4.28 22.81 -45.43
C THR A 198 -5.08 22.21 -44.27
N GLU A 199 -6.25 21.64 -44.53
CA GLU A 199 -7.04 20.94 -43.52
C GLU A 199 -6.32 19.69 -42.98
N VAL A 200 -5.73 18.89 -43.86
CA VAL A 200 -4.97 17.67 -43.48
C VAL A 200 -3.77 18.03 -42.62
N THR A 201 -3.00 19.05 -43.00
CA THR A 201 -1.83 19.48 -42.21
C THR A 201 -2.21 19.98 -40.81
N LEU A 202 -3.28 20.78 -40.68
CA LEU A 202 -3.77 21.24 -39.39
C LEU A 202 -4.31 20.10 -38.52
N LYS A 203 -5.01 19.14 -39.11
CA LYS A 203 -5.43 17.90 -38.42
C LYS A 203 -4.24 17.13 -37.89
N GLN A 204 -3.14 17.06 -38.64
CA GLN A 204 -1.92 16.40 -38.18
C GLN A 204 -1.29 17.14 -36.99
N LYS A 205 -1.15 18.47 -37.04
CA LYS A 205 -0.67 19.27 -35.90
C LYS A 205 -1.51 19.04 -34.63
N CYS A 206 -2.84 18.97 -34.77
CA CYS A 206 -3.74 18.62 -33.67
C CYS A 206 -3.48 17.23 -33.08
N LYS A 207 -3.15 16.23 -33.93
CA LYS A 207 -2.80 14.88 -33.47
C LYS A 207 -1.46 14.89 -32.72
N ASP A 208 -0.46 15.56 -33.27
CA ASP A 208 0.87 15.66 -32.65
C ASP A 208 0.80 16.32 -31.27
N LEU A 209 0.01 17.39 -31.12
CA LEU A 209 -0.27 17.99 -29.82
C LEU A 209 -1.02 17.05 -28.88
N SER A 210 -1.94 16.24 -29.39
CA SER A 210 -2.65 15.25 -28.57
C SER A 210 -1.70 14.19 -28.02
N VAL A 211 -0.71 13.76 -28.81
CA VAL A 211 0.33 12.81 -28.38
C VAL A 211 1.20 13.42 -27.27
N LYS A 212 1.55 14.71 -27.36
CA LYS A 212 2.31 15.42 -26.32
C LYS A 212 1.50 15.67 -25.03
N LEU A 213 0.19 15.92 -25.15
CA LEU A 213 -0.70 16.17 -24.00
C LEU A 213 -0.94 14.92 -23.14
N GLU A 214 -1.00 13.74 -23.76
CA GLU A 214 -1.33 12.49 -23.08
C GLU A 214 -0.39 12.13 -21.91
N PRO A 215 0.96 12.15 -22.05
CA PRO A 215 1.86 11.88 -20.93
C PRO A 215 1.74 12.94 -19.82
N LEU A 216 1.61 14.22 -20.16
CA LEU A 216 1.48 15.31 -19.19
C LEU A 216 0.21 15.14 -18.33
N ARG A 217 -0.92 14.80 -18.96
CA ARG A 217 -2.18 14.52 -18.25
C ARG A 217 -2.07 13.31 -17.33
N LYS A 218 -1.34 12.27 -17.75
CA LYS A 218 -1.07 11.09 -16.93
C LYS A 218 -0.20 11.44 -15.72
N GLN A 219 0.86 12.23 -15.90
CA GLN A 219 1.71 12.72 -14.82
C GLN A 219 0.90 13.55 -13.83
N LEU A 220 0.10 14.52 -14.30
CA LEU A 220 -0.75 15.34 -13.44
C LEU A 220 -1.76 14.49 -12.65
N ARG A 221 -2.38 13.47 -13.28
CA ARG A 221 -3.29 12.56 -12.58
C ARG A 221 -2.57 11.74 -11.50
N THR A 222 -1.34 11.31 -11.77
CA THR A 222 -0.52 10.59 -10.78
C THR A 222 -0.09 11.51 -9.63
N ALA A 223 0.32 12.75 -9.93
CA ALA A 223 0.66 13.77 -8.93
C ALA A 223 -0.52 14.07 -7.98
N ASN A 224 -1.73 14.26 -8.53
CA ASN A 224 -2.93 14.43 -7.70
C ASN A 224 -3.20 13.22 -6.78
N ARG A 225 -2.96 11.99 -7.26
CA ARG A 225 -3.10 10.79 -6.42
C ARG A 225 -2.07 10.73 -5.31
N ILE A 226 -0.85 11.19 -5.55
CA ILE A 226 0.19 11.30 -4.53
C ILE A 226 -0.29 12.21 -3.40
N VAL A 227 -0.85 13.39 -3.72
CA VAL A 227 -1.41 14.32 -2.72
C VAL A 227 -2.47 13.64 -1.84
N GLU A 228 -3.39 12.90 -2.45
CA GLU A 228 -4.46 12.20 -1.70
C GLU A 228 -3.96 11.00 -0.87
N ARG A 229 -2.85 10.39 -1.29
CA ARG A 229 -2.34 9.14 -0.71
C ARG A 229 -1.30 9.39 0.37
N TYR A 230 -0.44 10.39 0.20
CA TYR A 230 0.65 10.71 1.12
C TYR A 230 0.24 10.71 2.60
N PRO A 231 -0.79 11.44 3.05
CA PRO A 231 -1.17 11.43 4.47
C PRO A 231 -1.63 10.05 4.94
N LYS A 232 -2.25 9.24 4.08
CA LYS A 232 -2.66 7.87 4.42
C LYS A 232 -1.45 6.96 4.64
N LEU A 233 -0.42 7.08 3.80
CA LEU A 233 0.81 6.30 3.94
C LEU A 233 1.58 6.68 5.20
N GLN A 234 1.62 7.97 5.56
CA GLN A 234 2.21 8.40 6.82
C GLN A 234 1.52 7.76 8.02
N GLU A 235 0.19 7.74 8.05
CA GLU A 235 -0.56 7.07 9.12
C GLU A 235 -0.30 5.56 9.15
N LEU A 236 -0.18 4.91 7.98
CA LEU A 236 0.19 3.48 7.93
C LEU A 236 1.57 3.22 8.55
N LEU A 237 2.58 4.02 8.21
CA LEU A 237 3.92 3.87 8.81
C LEU A 237 3.90 4.11 10.32
N LYS A 238 3.15 5.10 10.81
CA LYS A 238 2.98 5.32 12.26
C LYS A 238 2.38 4.09 12.94
N THR A 239 1.32 3.50 12.37
CA THR A 239 0.70 2.30 12.96
C THR A 239 1.65 1.11 12.97
N GLU A 240 2.43 0.91 11.91
CA GLU A 240 3.43 -0.16 11.83
C GLU A 240 4.52 0.02 12.88
N ARG A 241 5.07 1.23 12.97
CA ARG A 241 6.11 1.58 13.95
C ARG A 241 5.65 1.30 15.38
N GLU A 242 4.42 1.69 15.73
CA GLU A 242 3.83 1.39 17.04
C GLU A 242 3.73 -0.12 17.30
N MET A 243 3.33 -0.90 16.29
CA MET A 243 3.22 -2.36 16.41
C MET A 243 4.58 -3.04 16.56
N GLU A 244 5.59 -2.63 15.79
CA GLU A 244 6.94 -3.15 15.88
C GLU A 244 7.59 -2.82 17.22
N ILE A 245 7.48 -1.57 17.70
CA ILE A 245 7.97 -1.19 19.03
C ILE A 245 7.28 -2.00 20.13
N SER A 246 5.96 -2.16 20.06
CA SER A 246 5.21 -2.94 21.05
C SER A 246 5.64 -4.41 21.06
N ALA A 247 5.84 -5.01 19.88
CA ALA A 247 6.28 -6.39 19.76
C ALA A 247 7.71 -6.58 20.28
N ARG A 248 8.63 -5.68 19.92
CA ARG A 248 10.03 -5.68 20.38
C ARG A 248 10.13 -5.54 21.89
N ASN A 249 9.36 -4.65 22.50
CA ASN A 249 9.35 -4.46 23.95
C ASN A 249 8.82 -5.71 24.68
N LYS A 250 7.72 -6.30 24.20
CA LYS A 250 7.18 -7.56 24.77
C LYS A 250 8.17 -8.72 24.68
N GLU A 251 9.01 -8.76 23.65
CA GLU A 251 10.05 -9.78 23.53
C GLU A 251 11.19 -9.57 24.54
N ARG A 252 11.62 -8.32 24.75
CA ARG A 252 12.61 -7.97 25.76
C ARG A 252 12.13 -8.29 27.17
N ASP A 253 10.87 -7.98 27.47
CA ASP A 253 10.29 -8.24 28.81
C ASP A 253 10.17 -9.74 29.12
N ARG A 254 9.97 -10.59 28.11
CA ARG A 254 9.95 -12.06 28.28
C ARG A 254 11.34 -12.68 28.43
N SER A 255 12.38 -11.94 28.06
CA SER A 255 13.77 -12.39 28.11
C SER A 255 14.51 -11.89 29.36
N ARG A 256 13.84 -11.07 30.18
CA ARG A 256 14.27 -10.63 31.51
C ARG A 256 13.68 -11.54 32.57
#